data_AF-A0A804HUW1-F1
#
_entry.id   AF-A0A804HUW1-F1
#
_cell.length_a   1.000
_cell.length_b   1.000
_cell.length_c   1.000
_cell.angle_alpha   90.00
_cell.angle_beta   90.00
_cell.angle_gamma   90.00
#
_symmetry.space_group_name_H-M   'P 1'
#
loop_
_entity.id
_entity.type
_entity.pdbx_description
1 polymer ?
#
loop_
_entity_poly.entity_id
_entity_poly.type
_entity_poly.pdbx_seq_one_letter_code
_entity_poly.pdbx_strand_id
1 'polypeptide(L)'
;MNPRILPSHKVIFTVFFFFFWILCLVVGSPVLAATIGSGDCQPQRCGNHTIKYPFWLSNKQPSYCGVSPFNVTCISSGGQAETLSLNVFDGLYHVKNIFYENKSVQLNAAGFDDDRCPLPTFNITSGLYPFDLSSANKRIFFLSNCSSPMNLSAFQNISCAADGGLAYFGGEYNGSGKLNFSGGVCKLFVVPVVGYIDVGIDVNYSALLRTGWLLNWTAPDCTVCSDSGGQCGFNDTTSKFMCICPDRVHLRKCG
;
A
#
# COMPACT_ATOMS: atom_id res chain seq x y z
N MET A 1 -65.45 4.66 29.51
CA MET A 1 -64.85 5.89 30.05
C MET A 1 -63.34 5.70 30.12
N ASN A 2 -62.60 6.39 29.27
CA ASN A 2 -61.20 6.71 29.52
C ASN A 2 -60.88 8.01 28.75
N PRO A 3 -60.74 9.16 29.41
CA PRO A 3 -60.56 10.43 28.71
C PRO A 3 -59.14 10.50 28.14
N ARG A 4 -59.04 10.70 26.82
CA ARG A 4 -57.76 11.01 26.17
C ARG A 4 -57.34 12.41 26.62
N ILE A 5 -56.29 12.49 27.41
CA ILE A 5 -55.64 13.74 27.81
C ILE A 5 -54.89 14.27 26.57
N LEU A 6 -55.42 15.32 25.96
CA LEU A 6 -54.73 16.08 24.91
C LEU A 6 -53.71 17.00 25.58
N PRO A 7 -52.41 16.94 25.21
CA PRO A 7 -51.41 17.82 25.79
C PRO A 7 -51.67 19.27 25.36
N SER A 8 -51.58 20.18 26.33
CA SER A 8 -51.71 21.63 26.14
C SER A 8 -50.73 22.13 25.08
N HIS A 9 -51.22 22.96 24.14
CA HIS A 9 -50.44 23.62 23.08
C HIS A 9 -49.17 24.31 23.61
N LYS A 10 -49.18 24.77 24.87
CA LYS A 10 -48.00 25.39 25.51
C LYS A 10 -46.86 24.40 25.73
N VAL A 11 -47.14 23.14 26.04
CA VAL A 11 -46.12 22.11 26.30
C VAL A 11 -45.42 21.68 25.01
N ILE A 12 -46.19 21.54 23.92
CA ILE A 12 -45.65 21.18 22.60
C ILE A 12 -44.69 22.27 22.09
N PHE A 13 -45.04 23.54 22.27
CA PHE A 13 -44.21 24.66 21.82
C PHE A 13 -42.87 24.74 22.58
N THR A 14 -42.88 24.51 23.89
CA THR A 14 -41.65 24.55 24.72
C THR A 14 -40.71 23.39 24.39
N VAL A 15 -41.25 22.19 24.12
CA VAL A 15 -40.45 21.02 23.73
C VAL A 15 -39.78 21.23 22.36
N PHE A 16 -40.50 21.81 21.40
CA PHE A 16 -39.93 22.15 20.09
C PHE A 16 -38.80 23.19 20.17
N PHE A 17 -38.95 24.20 21.04
CA PHE A 17 -37.92 25.23 21.23
C PHE A 17 -36.64 24.66 21.85
N PHE A 18 -36.77 23.74 22.82
CA PHE A 18 -35.64 23.04 23.43
C PHE A 18 -34.93 22.11 22.44
N PHE A 19 -35.67 21.38 21.60
CA PHE A 19 -35.09 20.51 20.56
C PHE A 19 -34.35 21.31 19.49
N PHE A 20 -34.86 22.48 19.10
CA PHE A 20 -34.21 23.35 18.12
C PHE A 20 -32.91 23.96 18.68
N TRP A 21 -32.88 24.31 19.97
CA TRP A 21 -31.67 24.79 20.64
C TRP A 21 -30.60 23.69 20.77
N ILE A 22 -30.98 22.45 21.08
CA ILE A 22 -30.07 21.31 21.12
C ILE A 22 -29.53 21.00 19.72
N LEU A 23 -30.36 21.09 18.67
CA LEU A 23 -29.91 20.88 17.28
C LEU A 23 -28.87 21.93 16.86
N CYS A 24 -29.04 23.19 17.23
CA CYS A 24 -28.04 24.24 16.98
C CYS A 24 -26.71 23.99 17.70
N LEU A 25 -26.73 23.42 18.91
CA LEU A 25 -25.50 23.08 19.65
C LEU A 25 -24.73 21.90 19.04
N VAL A 26 -25.43 20.94 18.42
CA VAL A 26 -24.79 19.79 17.75
C VAL A 26 -24.24 20.16 16.37
N VAL A 27 -24.88 21.09 15.65
CA VAL A 27 -24.45 21.53 14.31
C VAL A 27 -23.38 22.64 14.37
N GLY A 28 -23.19 23.26 15.54
CA GLY A 28 -22.30 24.40 15.75
C GLY A 28 -20.90 24.07 16.26
N SER A 29 -20.44 22.81 16.24
CA SER A 29 -19.01 22.56 16.47
C SER A 29 -18.26 23.01 15.22
N PRO A 30 -17.43 24.07 15.27
CA PRO A 30 -16.49 24.27 14.18
C PRO A 30 -15.58 23.05 14.20
N VAL A 31 -15.76 22.14 13.23
CA VAL A 31 -14.65 21.29 12.80
C VAL A 31 -13.56 22.29 12.47
N LEU A 32 -12.52 22.37 13.30
CA LEU A 32 -11.35 23.17 12.98
C LEU A 32 -10.90 22.61 11.62
N ALA A 33 -11.19 23.32 10.54
CA ALA A 33 -10.55 23.06 9.28
C ALA A 33 -9.08 23.30 9.58
N ALA A 34 -8.33 22.22 9.76
CA ALA A 34 -6.91 22.29 10.02
C ALA A 34 -6.34 23.20 8.94
N THR A 35 -5.84 24.36 9.34
CA THR A 35 -5.26 25.31 8.41
C THR A 35 -4.04 24.64 7.84
N ILE A 36 -4.04 24.35 6.54
CA ILE A 36 -2.92 23.72 5.85
C ILE A 36 -1.69 24.62 6.07
N GLY A 37 -0.72 24.11 6.83
CA GLY A 37 0.47 24.84 7.22
C GLY A 37 1.58 24.68 6.18
N SER A 38 2.26 25.78 5.89
CA SER A 38 3.51 25.74 5.14
C SER A 38 4.57 25.02 5.97
N GLY A 39 4.97 23.81 5.57
CA GLY A 39 5.89 22.97 6.33
C GLY A 39 5.35 21.57 6.63
N ASP A 40 4.03 21.40 6.59
CA ASP A 40 3.39 20.16 7.03
C ASP A 40 3.79 18.95 6.18
N CYS A 41 4.12 19.18 4.91
CA CYS A 41 4.43 18.16 3.93
C CYS A 41 5.93 18.10 3.58
N GLN A 42 6.78 18.62 4.47
CA GLN A 42 8.23 18.46 4.35
C GLN A 42 8.62 16.97 4.36
N PRO A 43 9.63 16.57 3.55
CA PRO A 43 10.08 15.18 3.51
C PRO A 43 10.44 14.64 4.90
N GLN A 44 10.01 13.42 5.19
CA GLN A 44 10.23 12.77 6.48
C GLN A 44 11.18 11.59 6.35
N ARG A 45 11.78 11.19 7.48
CA ARG A 45 12.64 10.00 7.54
C ARG A 45 11.98 8.83 8.26
N CYS A 46 12.26 7.64 7.74
CA CYS A 46 12.01 6.35 8.38
C CYS A 46 13.20 5.43 8.08
N GLY A 47 14.07 5.22 9.06
CA GLY A 47 15.35 4.53 8.88
C GLY A 47 16.17 5.15 7.75
N ASN A 48 16.44 4.34 6.72
CA ASN A 48 17.20 4.74 5.53
C ASN A 48 16.34 5.36 4.43
N HIS A 49 15.02 5.43 4.60
CA HIS A 49 14.11 5.98 3.60
C HIS A 49 13.82 7.46 3.85
N THR A 50 13.87 8.24 2.77
CA THR A 50 13.33 9.61 2.73
C THR A 50 11.98 9.56 2.04
N ILE A 51 10.93 9.95 2.76
CA ILE A 51 9.54 9.91 2.31
C ILE A 51 9.14 11.31 1.85
N LYS A 52 8.81 11.41 0.57
CA LYS A 52 8.26 12.59 -0.08
C LYS A 52 7.07 12.21 -0.97
N TYR A 53 6.27 13.22 -1.31
CA TYR A 53 5.14 13.10 -2.23
C TYR A 53 5.50 12.25 -3.47
N PRO A 54 4.64 11.31 -3.90
CA PRO A 54 3.26 11.07 -3.44
C PRO A 54 3.13 10.26 -2.16
N PHE A 55 4.23 9.64 -1.69
CA PHE A 55 4.26 8.92 -0.43
C PHE A 55 4.25 9.88 0.75
N TRP A 56 3.60 9.45 1.82
CA TRP A 56 3.48 10.22 3.06
C TRP A 56 3.40 9.27 4.26
N LEU A 57 3.92 9.72 5.40
CA LEU A 57 3.91 8.94 6.64
C LEU A 57 2.65 9.22 7.45
N SER A 58 1.70 8.27 7.51
CA SER A 58 0.45 8.49 8.26
C SER A 58 0.60 8.70 9.75
N ASN A 59 1.73 8.27 10.32
CA ASN A 59 2.06 8.50 11.72
C ASN A 59 2.90 9.76 11.98
N LYS A 60 3.29 10.53 10.94
CA LYS A 60 4.11 11.75 11.09
C LYS A 60 3.61 12.96 10.30
N GLN A 61 2.78 12.77 9.28
CA GLN A 61 2.30 13.82 8.39
C GLN A 61 0.77 13.82 8.29
N PRO A 62 0.13 14.98 8.08
CA PRO A 62 -1.28 15.05 7.72
C PRO A 62 -1.59 14.28 6.43
N SER A 63 -2.82 13.77 6.31
CA SER A 63 -3.24 12.95 5.16
C SER A 63 -3.16 13.68 3.83
N TYR A 64 -3.28 15.00 3.84
CA TYR A 64 -3.18 15.79 2.61
C TYR A 64 -1.75 15.94 2.07
N CYS A 65 -0.72 15.41 2.74
CA CYS A 65 0.67 15.50 2.28
C CYS A 65 1.07 14.46 1.24
N GLY A 66 0.16 13.54 0.90
CA GLY A 66 0.36 12.59 -0.18
C GLY A 66 -0.98 12.08 -0.66
N VAL A 67 -0.96 11.01 -1.45
CA VAL A 67 -2.16 10.42 -2.05
C VAL A 67 -2.52 9.15 -1.28
N SER A 68 -3.81 8.89 -1.03
CA SER A 68 -4.26 7.80 -0.13
C SER A 68 -3.56 6.45 -0.32
N PRO A 69 -3.43 5.90 -1.55
CA PRO A 69 -2.82 4.58 -1.76
C PRO A 69 -1.30 4.55 -1.51
N PHE A 70 -0.66 5.71 -1.40
CA PHE A 70 0.77 5.85 -1.11
C PHE A 70 1.05 6.08 0.38
N ASN A 71 0.04 5.90 1.23
CA ASN A 71 0.19 5.95 2.67
C ASN A 71 1.14 4.84 3.14
N VAL A 72 2.24 5.24 3.76
CA VAL A 72 3.20 4.36 4.40
C VAL A 72 3.26 4.62 5.90
N THR A 73 3.58 3.58 6.67
CA THR A 73 3.73 3.68 8.12
C THR A 73 5.16 3.33 8.50
N CYS A 74 5.78 4.17 9.32
CA CYS A 74 7.09 3.86 9.89
C CYS A 74 6.92 3.10 11.20
N ILE A 75 7.36 1.84 11.23
CA ILE A 75 7.28 0.97 12.40
C ILE A 75 8.63 0.94 13.11
N SER A 76 8.63 1.24 14.41
CA SER A 76 9.79 1.12 15.28
C SER A 76 9.52 0.02 16.31
N SER A 77 10.37 -1.02 16.30
CA SER A 77 10.33 -2.10 17.29
C SER A 77 11.58 -1.96 18.15
N GLY A 78 11.39 -1.53 19.41
CA GLY A 78 12.46 -1.09 20.31
C GLY A 78 13.79 -1.84 20.17
N GLY A 79 14.82 -1.15 19.67
CA GLY A 79 16.18 -1.67 19.46
C GLY A 79 16.49 -2.18 18.04
N GLN A 80 15.50 -2.31 17.16
CA GLN A 80 15.67 -2.70 15.76
C GLN A 80 15.65 -1.49 14.81
N ALA A 81 16.15 -1.68 13.59
CA ALA A 81 16.04 -0.68 12.54
C ALA A 81 14.56 -0.41 12.22
N GLU A 82 14.22 0.87 12.01
CA GLU A 82 12.87 1.25 11.58
C GLU A 82 12.52 0.59 10.24
N THR A 83 11.31 0.03 10.15
CA THR A 83 10.79 -0.62 8.95
C THR A 83 9.69 0.23 8.36
N LEU A 84 9.76 0.47 7.05
CA LEU A 84 8.71 1.18 6.32
C LEU A 84 7.71 0.18 5.75
N SER A 85 6.45 0.31 6.14
CA SER A 85 5.39 -0.60 5.73
C SER A 85 4.38 0.07 4.81
N LEU A 86 3.89 -0.68 3.83
CA LEU A 86 2.85 -0.28 2.88
C LEU A 86 1.74 -1.35 2.89
N ASN A 87 0.50 -0.91 3.04
CA ASN A 87 -0.66 -1.78 2.86
C ASN A 87 -1.18 -1.63 1.43
N VAL A 88 -1.10 -2.71 0.65
CA VAL A 88 -1.51 -2.76 -0.77
C VAL A 88 -1.94 -4.19 -1.08
N PHE A 89 -2.73 -4.46 -2.13
CA PHE A 89 -3.15 -5.83 -2.49
C PHE A 89 -3.68 -6.68 -1.31
N ASP A 90 -4.46 -6.08 -0.41
CA ASP A 90 -5.00 -6.72 0.80
C ASP A 90 -3.95 -7.38 1.72
N GLY A 91 -2.71 -6.90 1.68
CA GLY A 91 -1.60 -7.41 2.48
C GLY A 91 -0.69 -6.32 3.03
N LEU A 92 0.13 -6.73 4.00
CA LEU A 92 1.18 -5.91 4.59
C LEU A 92 2.52 -6.21 3.91
N TYR A 93 3.12 -5.18 3.35
CA TYR A 93 4.39 -5.27 2.64
C TYR A 93 5.41 -4.35 3.29
N HIS A 94 6.67 -4.76 3.28
CA HIS A 94 7.79 -3.92 3.69
C HIS A 94 8.43 -3.30 2.46
N VAL A 95 8.60 -1.98 2.51
CA VAL A 95 9.24 -1.21 1.45
C VAL A 95 10.75 -1.37 1.61
N LYS A 96 11.40 -1.93 0.58
CA LYS A 96 12.86 -2.08 0.52
C LYS A 96 13.53 -0.86 -0.09
N ASN A 97 12.93 -0.25 -1.12
CA ASN A 97 13.45 0.95 -1.78
C ASN A 97 12.32 1.75 -2.44
N ILE A 98 12.49 3.07 -2.54
CA ILE A 98 11.60 3.96 -3.31
C ILE A 98 12.44 4.70 -4.34
N PHE A 99 12.21 4.43 -5.63
CA PHE A 99 12.93 5.06 -6.74
C PHE A 99 12.07 6.17 -7.34
N TYR A 100 12.22 7.39 -6.81
CA TYR A 100 11.37 8.53 -7.20
C TYR A 100 11.49 8.94 -8.67
N GLU A 101 12.69 8.88 -9.23
CA GLU A 101 12.95 9.24 -10.63
C GLU A 101 12.30 8.24 -11.59
N ASN A 102 12.45 6.94 -11.30
CA ASN A 102 11.91 5.85 -12.10
C ASN A 102 10.43 5.57 -11.83
N LYS A 103 9.86 6.23 -10.82
CA LYS A 103 8.50 6.01 -10.33
C LYS A 103 8.22 4.53 -10.01
N SER A 104 9.14 3.87 -9.29
CA SER A 104 9.04 2.45 -8.93
C SER A 104 9.42 2.13 -7.48
N VAL A 105 8.64 1.31 -6.77
CA VAL A 105 8.84 0.94 -5.36
C VAL A 105 9.19 -0.54 -5.30
N GLN A 106 10.25 -0.86 -4.57
CA GLN A 106 10.61 -2.24 -4.29
C GLN A 106 10.04 -2.65 -2.95
N LEU A 107 9.37 -3.80 -2.92
CA LEU A 107 8.70 -4.29 -1.72
C LEU A 107 8.68 -5.81 -1.66
N ASN A 108 8.62 -6.33 -0.44
CA ASN A 108 8.42 -7.75 -0.17
C ASN A 108 7.28 -7.94 0.84
N ALA A 109 6.73 -9.16 0.90
CA ALA A 109 5.72 -9.48 1.90
C ALA A 109 6.35 -9.42 3.30
N ALA A 110 5.67 -8.78 4.26
CA ALA A 110 6.19 -8.65 5.62
C ALA A 110 6.55 -10.01 6.25
N GLY A 111 5.77 -11.06 5.95
CA GLY A 111 6.01 -12.41 6.45
C GLY A 111 7.27 -13.10 5.90
N PHE A 112 7.94 -12.53 4.89
CA PHE A 112 9.14 -13.15 4.30
C PHE A 112 10.46 -12.76 4.98
N ASP A 113 10.47 -11.71 5.81
CA ASP A 113 11.73 -11.18 6.37
C ASP A 113 12.40 -12.17 7.34
N ASP A 114 11.63 -12.72 8.29
CA ASP A 114 12.17 -13.56 9.36
C ASP A 114 12.00 -15.08 9.12
N ASP A 115 11.21 -15.46 8.11
CA ASP A 115 10.95 -16.86 7.83
C ASP A 115 12.18 -17.51 7.18
N ARG A 116 12.64 -18.64 7.73
CA ARG A 116 13.73 -19.44 7.16
C ARG A 116 13.26 -20.25 5.95
N CYS A 117 11.96 -20.47 5.81
CA CYS A 117 11.31 -21.20 4.73
C CYS A 117 10.07 -20.45 4.21
N PRO A 118 10.21 -19.23 3.67
CA PRO A 118 9.07 -18.41 3.27
C PRO A 118 8.26 -19.08 2.16
N LEU A 119 7.02 -19.48 2.42
CA LEU A 119 6.13 -20.03 1.40
C LEU A 119 5.02 -19.03 1.07
N PRO A 120 4.79 -18.70 -0.21
CA PRO A 120 3.70 -17.81 -0.56
C PRO A 120 2.35 -18.47 -0.32
N THR A 121 1.43 -17.70 0.24
CA THR A 121 0.04 -18.12 0.52
C THR A 121 -0.98 -17.28 -0.24
N PHE A 122 -0.50 -16.33 -1.05
CA PHE A 122 -1.29 -15.36 -1.78
C PHE A 122 -0.72 -15.16 -3.18
N ASN A 123 -1.59 -14.74 -4.11
CA ASN A 123 -1.18 -14.25 -5.41
C ASN A 123 -1.21 -12.73 -5.40
N ILE A 124 -0.21 -12.09 -5.99
CA ILE A 124 -0.22 -10.65 -6.17
C ILE A 124 -1.01 -10.37 -7.44
N THR A 125 -2.19 -9.80 -7.27
CA THR A 125 -3.05 -9.39 -8.38
C THR A 125 -2.52 -8.09 -8.99
N SER A 126 -2.27 -8.10 -10.30
CA SER A 126 -1.99 -6.89 -11.07
C SER A 126 -3.26 -6.02 -11.19
N GLY A 127 -3.09 -4.69 -11.24
CA GLY A 127 -4.16 -3.78 -11.69
C GLY A 127 -4.87 -2.98 -10.58
N LEU A 128 -4.24 -2.77 -9.43
CA LEU A 128 -4.73 -1.80 -8.45
C LEU A 128 -4.05 -0.46 -8.71
N TYR A 129 -4.68 0.39 -9.54
CA TYR A 129 -4.30 1.80 -9.64
C TYR A 129 -4.14 2.37 -8.22
N PRO A 130 -3.01 3.02 -7.90
CA PRO A 130 -2.01 3.60 -8.79
C PRO A 130 -0.76 2.75 -9.05
N PHE A 131 -0.75 1.47 -8.64
CA PHE A 131 0.41 0.58 -8.74
C PHE A 131 0.23 -0.50 -9.81
N ASP A 132 1.30 -0.74 -10.57
CA ASP A 132 1.39 -1.80 -11.56
C ASP A 132 2.64 -2.64 -11.34
N LEU A 133 2.56 -3.94 -11.60
CA LEU A 133 3.76 -4.79 -11.55
C LEU A 133 4.73 -4.41 -12.65
N SER A 134 5.98 -4.13 -12.27
CA SER A 134 7.00 -3.73 -13.22
C SER A 134 7.35 -4.88 -14.17
N SER A 135 7.52 -4.56 -15.44
CA SER A 135 8.02 -5.51 -16.46
C SER A 135 9.46 -5.97 -16.20
N ALA A 136 10.20 -5.28 -15.32
CA ALA A 136 11.54 -5.68 -14.88
C ALA A 136 11.54 -6.88 -13.91
N ASN A 137 10.36 -7.30 -13.43
CA ASN A 137 10.24 -8.46 -12.57
C ASN A 137 10.30 -9.76 -13.38
N LYS A 138 10.93 -10.77 -12.80
CA LYS A 138 10.73 -12.18 -13.16
C LYS A 138 9.64 -12.78 -12.29
N ARG A 139 9.24 -14.02 -12.55
CA ARG A 139 8.27 -14.75 -11.73
C ARG A 139 8.80 -16.07 -11.24
N ILE A 140 8.47 -16.43 -10.01
CA ILE A 140 8.66 -17.77 -9.47
C ILE A 140 7.27 -18.38 -9.31
N PHE A 141 7.11 -19.60 -9.82
CA PHE A 141 5.91 -20.39 -9.65
C PHE A 141 6.12 -21.35 -8.49
N PHE A 142 5.21 -21.31 -7.53
CA PHE A 142 5.19 -22.21 -6.39
C PHE A 142 4.00 -23.14 -6.49
N LEU A 143 4.25 -24.44 -6.33
CA LEU A 143 3.21 -25.45 -6.15
C LEU A 143 3.26 -25.96 -4.71
N SER A 144 2.09 -26.05 -4.09
CA SER A 144 1.94 -26.65 -2.76
C SER A 144 0.63 -27.43 -2.65
N ASN A 145 0.57 -28.31 -1.64
CA ASN A 145 -0.59 -29.14 -1.34
C ASN A 145 -1.11 -29.90 -2.57
N CYS A 146 -0.19 -30.62 -3.21
CA CYS A 146 -0.47 -31.42 -4.39
C CYS A 146 -1.11 -32.76 -4.01
N SER A 147 -2.19 -33.15 -4.69
CA SER A 147 -2.92 -34.41 -4.40
C SER A 147 -2.12 -35.69 -4.70
N SER A 148 -1.03 -35.58 -5.46
CA SER A 148 -0.15 -36.69 -5.81
C SER A 148 1.27 -36.17 -6.04
N PRO A 149 2.31 -36.97 -5.79
CA PRO A 149 3.67 -36.61 -6.14
C PRO A 149 3.75 -36.21 -7.61
N MET A 150 4.24 -34.99 -7.87
CA MET A 150 4.47 -34.48 -9.21
C MET A 150 5.93 -34.71 -9.60
N ASN A 151 6.17 -35.33 -10.75
CA ASN A 151 7.52 -35.43 -11.32
C ASN A 151 7.69 -34.37 -12.41
N LEU A 152 8.10 -33.17 -12.01
CA LEU A 152 8.32 -32.03 -12.91
C LEU A 152 9.82 -31.70 -12.92
N SER A 153 10.52 -32.13 -13.96
CA SER A 153 11.99 -32.00 -14.07
C SER A 153 12.50 -30.56 -14.05
N ALA A 154 11.67 -29.59 -14.41
CA ALA A 154 12.01 -28.17 -14.37
C ALA A 154 11.83 -27.54 -12.98
N PHE A 155 11.08 -28.19 -12.08
CA PHE A 155 10.81 -27.68 -10.74
C PHE A 155 11.83 -28.19 -9.73
N GLN A 156 12.20 -27.31 -8.80
CA GLN A 156 13.08 -27.61 -7.69
C GLN A 156 12.25 -27.91 -6.44
N ASN A 157 12.66 -28.92 -5.67
CA ASN A 157 12.03 -29.24 -4.39
C ASN A 157 12.38 -28.18 -3.34
N ILE A 158 11.36 -27.72 -2.60
CA ILE A 158 11.53 -26.86 -1.44
C ILE A 158 11.71 -27.77 -0.22
N SER A 159 12.96 -27.99 0.17
CA SER A 159 13.34 -28.97 1.20
C SER A 159 12.69 -28.73 2.57
N CYS A 160 12.36 -27.48 2.89
CA CYS A 160 11.77 -27.09 4.17
C CYS A 160 10.23 -27.05 4.16
N ALA A 161 9.57 -27.33 3.03
CA ALA A 161 8.12 -27.38 2.95
C ALA A 161 7.59 -28.74 3.47
N ALA A 162 6.97 -28.73 4.66
CA ALA A 162 6.51 -29.94 5.35
C ALA A 162 5.54 -30.80 4.52
N ASP A 163 4.64 -30.18 3.76
CA ASP A 163 3.65 -30.86 2.90
C ASP A 163 4.15 -31.12 1.47
N GLY A 164 5.45 -30.95 1.23
CA GLY A 164 6.03 -30.89 -0.10
C GLY A 164 5.76 -29.55 -0.79
N GLY A 165 6.76 -29.07 -1.52
CA GLY A 165 6.68 -27.81 -2.24
C GLY A 165 7.62 -27.82 -3.44
N LEU A 166 7.16 -27.24 -4.54
CA LEU A 166 7.95 -27.15 -5.77
C LEU A 166 8.05 -25.69 -6.19
N ALA A 167 9.25 -25.27 -6.59
CA ALA A 167 9.51 -23.95 -7.15
C ALA A 167 10.00 -24.07 -8.59
N TYR A 168 9.40 -23.32 -9.50
CA TYR A 168 9.90 -23.15 -10.86
C TYR A 168 10.22 -21.68 -11.11
N PHE A 169 11.47 -21.47 -11.50
CA PHE A 169 12.01 -20.17 -11.85
C PHE A 169 11.68 -19.89 -13.31
N GLY A 170 10.59 -19.17 -13.54
CA GLY A 170 10.13 -18.80 -14.88
C GLY A 170 10.83 -17.58 -15.47
N GLY A 171 10.56 -17.31 -16.74
CA GLY A 171 11.04 -16.07 -17.40
C GLY A 171 10.34 -14.81 -16.90
N GLU A 172 10.29 -13.80 -17.76
CA GLU A 172 9.67 -12.49 -17.48
C GLU A 172 8.27 -12.60 -16.89
N TYR A 173 7.94 -11.70 -15.95
CA TYR A 173 6.65 -11.72 -15.25
C TYR A 173 5.47 -11.62 -16.23
N ASN A 174 5.56 -10.68 -17.19
CA ASN A 174 4.59 -10.48 -18.26
C ASN A 174 4.74 -11.48 -19.43
N GLY A 175 5.57 -12.51 -19.28
CA GLY A 175 5.77 -13.53 -20.29
C GLY A 175 4.51 -14.38 -20.53
N SER A 176 4.27 -14.74 -21.79
CA SER A 176 3.15 -15.59 -22.22
C SER A 176 3.27 -17.06 -21.81
N GLY A 177 4.37 -17.45 -21.17
CA GLY A 177 4.61 -18.83 -20.76
C GLY A 177 3.49 -19.34 -19.84
N LYS A 178 2.75 -20.33 -20.30
CA LYS A 178 1.75 -21.04 -19.49
C LYS A 178 2.39 -22.34 -19.00
N LEU A 179 2.17 -22.66 -17.73
CA LEU A 179 2.56 -23.95 -17.20
C LEU A 179 1.47 -24.96 -17.54
N ASN A 180 1.83 -25.97 -18.33
CA ASN A 180 0.95 -27.09 -18.62
C ASN A 180 1.21 -28.18 -17.58
N PHE A 181 0.33 -28.30 -16.60
CA PHE A 181 0.37 -29.38 -15.62
C PHE A 181 -0.47 -30.55 -16.13
N SER A 182 0.20 -31.65 -16.49
CA SER A 182 -0.46 -32.91 -16.83
C SER A 182 -0.53 -33.79 -15.57
N GLY A 183 -1.66 -33.72 -14.86
CA GLY A 183 -1.95 -34.58 -13.70
C GLY A 183 -1.77 -33.89 -12.33
N GLY A 184 -2.68 -34.19 -11.40
CA GLY A 184 -2.69 -33.68 -10.02
C GLY A 184 -3.37 -32.32 -9.84
N VAL A 185 -4.03 -32.11 -8.70
CA VAL A 185 -4.53 -30.80 -8.26
C VAL A 185 -3.52 -30.23 -7.27
N CYS A 186 -2.98 -29.05 -7.54
CA CYS A 186 -2.10 -28.30 -6.65
C CYS A 186 -2.58 -26.86 -6.50
N LYS A 187 -2.19 -26.21 -5.41
CA LYS A 187 -2.28 -24.75 -5.30
C LYS A 187 -1.11 -24.14 -6.05
N LEU A 188 -1.40 -23.18 -6.93
CA LEU A 188 -0.41 -22.42 -7.69
C LEU A 188 -0.32 -20.99 -7.16
N PHE A 189 0.89 -20.59 -6.80
CA PHE A 189 1.22 -19.21 -6.48
C PHE A 189 2.25 -18.67 -7.47
N VAL A 190 2.04 -17.44 -7.94
CA VAL A 190 2.96 -16.75 -8.84
C VAL A 190 3.47 -15.51 -8.13
N VAL A 191 4.76 -15.52 -7.79
CA VAL A 191 5.38 -14.42 -7.06
C VAL A 191 6.33 -13.67 -7.98
N PRO A 192 6.12 -12.37 -8.21
CA PRO A 192 7.11 -11.52 -8.87
C PRO A 192 8.35 -11.39 -7.98
N VAL A 193 9.52 -11.34 -8.60
CA VAL A 193 10.78 -11.06 -7.92
C VAL A 193 11.69 -10.24 -8.83
N VAL A 194 12.53 -9.39 -8.24
CA VAL A 194 13.60 -8.72 -8.99
C VAL A 194 14.66 -9.74 -9.36
N GLY A 195 14.89 -9.91 -10.67
CA GLY A 195 16.08 -10.47 -11.29
C GLY A 195 16.69 -11.76 -10.71
N TYR A 196 16.75 -12.80 -11.53
CA TYR A 196 17.69 -13.91 -11.37
C TYR A 196 18.08 -14.43 -12.76
N ILE A 197 19.21 -15.13 -12.90
CA ILE A 197 19.63 -15.70 -14.18
C ILE A 197 19.01 -17.10 -14.31
N ASP A 198 18.50 -17.45 -15.50
CA ASP A 198 17.77 -18.71 -15.79
C ASP A 198 18.68 -19.95 -15.85
N VAL A 199 19.79 -19.97 -15.10
CA VAL A 199 20.86 -20.97 -15.24
C VAL A 199 20.81 -21.93 -14.07
N GLY A 200 20.90 -23.23 -14.35
CA GLY A 200 20.66 -24.37 -13.46
C GLY A 200 21.61 -24.49 -12.26
N ILE A 201 21.60 -23.48 -11.41
CA ILE A 201 22.27 -23.37 -10.13
C ILE A 201 21.17 -23.37 -9.06
N ASP A 202 21.55 -23.80 -7.86
CA ASP A 202 20.77 -23.77 -6.63
C ASP A 202 20.32 -22.33 -6.31
N VAL A 203 19.21 -21.89 -6.92
CA VAL A 203 18.69 -20.53 -6.74
C VAL A 203 18.04 -20.44 -5.38
N ASN A 204 18.60 -19.58 -4.51
CA ASN A 204 18.03 -19.34 -3.19
C ASN A 204 16.74 -18.51 -3.32
N TYR A 205 15.62 -19.20 -3.50
CA TYR A 205 14.31 -18.55 -3.63
C TYR A 205 13.96 -17.70 -2.40
N SER A 206 14.38 -18.11 -1.19
CA SER A 206 14.09 -17.35 0.03
C SER A 206 14.76 -15.97 0.00
N ALA A 207 15.97 -15.87 -0.56
CA ALA A 207 16.65 -14.60 -0.75
C ALA A 207 15.88 -13.72 -1.76
N LEU A 208 15.41 -14.30 -2.87
CA LEU A 208 14.60 -13.58 -3.86
C LEU A 208 13.29 -13.07 -3.28
N LEU A 209 12.61 -13.86 -2.44
CA LEU A 209 11.40 -13.43 -1.75
C LEU A 209 11.66 -12.27 -0.77
N ARG A 210 12.83 -12.25 -0.10
CA ARG A 210 13.25 -11.13 0.78
C ARG A 210 13.65 -9.88 -0.01
N THR A 211 14.30 -10.06 -1.17
CA THR A 211 14.60 -8.97 -2.10
C THR A 211 13.31 -8.36 -2.66
N GLY A 212 12.28 -9.18 -2.87
CA GLY A 212 10.96 -8.73 -3.28
C GLY A 212 10.87 -8.37 -4.77
N TRP A 213 9.90 -7.54 -5.11
CA TRP A 213 9.57 -7.14 -6.48
C TRP A 213 9.35 -5.63 -6.60
N LEU A 214 9.33 -5.15 -7.84
CA LEU A 214 9.07 -3.76 -8.19
C LEU A 214 7.61 -3.54 -8.57
N LEU A 215 7.00 -2.51 -8.00
CA LEU A 215 5.79 -1.89 -8.53
C LEU A 215 6.17 -0.57 -9.18
N ASN A 216 5.71 -0.32 -10.39
CA ASN A 216 5.65 1.02 -10.95
C ASN A 216 4.45 1.76 -10.36
N TRP A 217 4.52 3.07 -10.25
CA TRP A 217 3.41 3.87 -9.74
C TRP A 217 3.13 5.12 -10.58
N THR A 218 1.89 5.58 -10.53
CA THR A 218 1.46 6.84 -11.13
C THR A 218 0.87 7.77 -10.08
N ALA A 219 1.23 9.05 -10.12
CA ALA A 219 0.70 10.05 -9.21
C ALA A 219 0.62 11.42 -9.89
N PRO A 220 -0.19 12.37 -9.36
CA PRO A 220 -0.18 13.75 -9.82
C PRO A 220 1.23 14.35 -9.82
N ASP A 221 1.52 15.19 -10.81
CA ASP A 221 2.84 15.77 -10.97
C ASP A 221 3.11 16.86 -9.93
N CYS A 222 4.26 16.75 -9.25
CA CYS A 222 4.71 17.61 -8.18
C CYS A 222 5.89 18.52 -8.59
N THR A 223 6.43 18.35 -9.80
CA THR A 223 7.64 19.06 -10.27
C THR A 223 7.46 20.58 -10.26
N VAL A 224 6.46 21.09 -10.97
CA VAL A 224 6.21 22.53 -11.11
C VAL A 224 5.98 23.24 -9.76
N CYS A 225 5.32 22.57 -8.82
CA CYS A 225 5.12 23.09 -7.48
C CYS A 225 6.44 23.13 -6.69
N SER A 226 7.19 22.03 -6.72
CA SER A 226 8.49 21.91 -6.04
C SER A 226 9.50 22.92 -6.57
N ASP A 227 9.56 23.12 -7.88
CA ASP A 227 10.46 24.08 -8.55
C ASP A 227 10.15 25.53 -8.16
N SER A 228 8.89 25.83 -7.82
CA SER A 228 8.48 27.14 -7.30
C SER A 228 8.69 27.31 -5.79
N GLY A 229 9.28 26.31 -5.11
CA GLY A 229 9.53 26.32 -3.66
C GLY A 229 8.33 25.86 -2.81
N GLY A 230 7.30 25.27 -3.42
CA GLY A 230 6.13 24.75 -2.72
C GLY A 230 6.28 23.28 -2.31
N GLN A 231 5.40 22.84 -1.41
CA GLN A 231 5.24 21.43 -1.04
C GLN A 231 3.98 20.87 -1.68
N CYS A 232 4.06 19.64 -2.18
CA CYS A 232 2.92 19.01 -2.83
C CYS A 232 2.00 18.34 -1.81
N GLY A 233 0.70 18.47 -2.05
CA GLY A 233 -0.33 17.80 -1.31
C GLY A 233 -1.44 17.31 -2.22
N PHE A 234 -2.31 16.48 -1.68
CA PHE A 234 -3.47 15.97 -2.39
C PHE A 234 -4.65 15.86 -1.44
N ASN A 235 -5.78 16.42 -1.84
CA ASN A 235 -7.00 16.32 -1.10
C ASN A 235 -7.78 15.11 -1.62
N ASP A 236 -7.68 13.97 -0.93
CA ASP A 236 -8.34 12.72 -1.34
C ASP A 236 -9.87 12.89 -1.43
N THR A 237 -10.49 13.64 -0.52
CA THR A 237 -11.95 13.89 -0.49
C THR A 237 -12.46 14.55 -1.77
N THR A 238 -11.68 15.47 -2.34
CA THR A 238 -12.04 16.19 -3.58
C THR A 238 -11.28 15.69 -4.80
N SER A 239 -10.36 14.75 -4.62
CA SER A 239 -9.41 14.25 -5.63
C SER A 239 -8.64 15.37 -6.34
N LYS A 240 -8.17 16.38 -5.59
CA LYS A 240 -7.48 17.56 -6.13
C LYS A 240 -6.05 17.67 -5.63
N PHE A 241 -5.13 17.93 -6.56
CA PHE A 241 -3.76 18.32 -6.27
C PHE A 241 -3.71 19.71 -5.62
N MET A 242 -2.75 19.89 -4.71
CA MET A 242 -2.49 21.13 -3.99
C MET A 242 -1.01 21.44 -4.00
N CYS A 243 -0.67 22.71 -4.28
CA CYS A 243 0.65 23.25 -4.06
C CYS A 243 0.62 24.14 -2.81
N ILE A 244 1.25 23.67 -1.73
CA ILE A 244 1.25 24.29 -0.42
C ILE A 244 2.44 25.25 -0.36
N CYS A 245 2.14 26.55 -0.38
CA CYS A 245 3.14 27.63 -0.41
C CYS A 245 3.12 28.41 0.91
N PRO A 246 4.18 29.21 1.20
CA PRO A 246 4.23 30.03 2.40
C PRO A 246 3.08 31.04 2.54
N ASP A 247 2.52 31.51 1.42
CA ASP A 247 1.40 32.46 1.40
C ASP A 247 0.04 31.76 1.52
N ARG A 248 -0.26 30.80 0.64
CA ARG A 248 -1.51 30.02 0.62
C ARG A 248 -1.36 28.75 -0.22
N VAL A 249 -2.42 27.95 -0.26
CA VAL A 249 -2.52 26.82 -1.19
C VAL A 249 -2.88 27.31 -2.60
N HIS A 250 -2.12 26.86 -3.59
CA HIS A 250 -2.33 27.11 -5.02
C HIS A 250 -2.63 25.80 -5.76
N LEU A 251 -3.13 25.89 -6.99
CA LEU A 251 -3.50 24.71 -7.79
C LEU A 251 -2.32 24.06 -8.53
N ARG A 252 -1.17 24.74 -8.63
CA ARG A 252 -0.04 24.26 -9.47
C ARG A 252 1.35 24.69 -8.99
N LYS A 253 1.53 25.95 -8.61
CA LYS A 253 2.83 26.55 -8.23
C LYS A 253 2.64 27.69 -7.23
N CYS A 254 3.71 28.07 -6.54
CA CYS A 254 3.79 29.30 -5.78
C CYS A 254 4.04 30.50 -6.70
N GLY A 255 3.50 31.66 -6.33
CA GLY A 255 3.60 32.91 -7.11
C GLY A 255 2.61 32.97 -8.27
#